data_AF-A0A7C8ZIA0-F1
#
_entry.id   AF-A0A7C8ZIA0-F1
#
_cell.length_a   1.000
_cell.length_b   1.000
_cell.length_c   1.000
_cell.angle_alpha   90.00
_cell.angle_beta   90.00
_cell.angle_gamma   90.00
#
_symmetry.space_group_name_H-M   'P 1'
#
loop_
_entity.id
_entity.type
_entity.pdbx_description
1 polymer ?
#
loop_
_entity_poly.entity_id
_entity_poly.type
_entity_poly.pdbx_seq_one_letter_code
_entity_poly.pdbx_strand_id
1 'polypeptide(L)'
;MSVVFDGYERQYCELSANLARQCTNAAILNGEQKKQKISEIKGGLDEAEALIRKMDLEARTLQPNVKATLLAKLREYKNDLNNLKSEVKKLSTMDSQAARDA
;
A
#
# COMPACT_ATOMS: atom_id res chain seq x y z
N MET A 1 23.10 -5.13 -5.81
CA MET A 1 21.85 -4.33 -5.74
C MET A 1 22.20 -2.91 -5.31
N SER A 2 21.30 -1.93 -5.54
CA SER A 2 21.49 -0.56 -5.04
C SER A 2 21.09 -0.51 -3.57
N VAL A 3 22.00 -0.06 -2.69
CA VAL A 3 21.75 0.10 -1.24
C VAL A 3 20.54 1.00 -0.98
N VAL A 4 20.36 2.02 -1.83
CA VAL A 4 19.24 2.97 -1.77
C VAL A 4 17.93 2.26 -2.12
N PHE A 5 17.92 1.48 -3.21
CA PHE A 5 16.75 0.67 -3.58
C PHE A 5 16.38 -0.31 -2.47
N ASP A 6 17.36 -1.05 -1.95
CA ASP A 6 17.14 -2.07 -0.92
C ASP A 6 16.58 -1.45 0.37
N GLY A 7 17.01 -0.24 0.72
CA GLY A 7 16.47 0.53 1.85
C GLY A 7 15.01 0.94 1.64
N TYR A 8 14.63 1.38 0.44
CA TYR A 8 13.24 1.68 0.11
C TYR A 8 12.37 0.42 0.02
N GLU A 9 12.90 -0.68 -0.52
CA GLU A 9 12.21 -1.98 -0.62
C GLU A 9 11.86 -2.49 0.78
N ARG A 10 12.80 -2.44 1.73
CA ARG A 10 12.55 -2.83 3.11
C ARG A 10 11.45 -1.98 3.77
N GLN A 11 11.53 -0.66 3.64
CA GLN A 11 10.50 0.25 4.17
C GLN A 11 9.13 -0.05 3.57
N TYR A 12 9.05 -0.28 2.26
CA TYR A 12 7.81 -0.62 1.58
C TYR A 12 7.24 -1.95 2.09
N CYS A 13 8.07 -2.99 2.24
CA CYS A 13 7.64 -4.29 2.74
C CYS A 13 7.09 -4.21 4.18
N GLU A 14 7.78 -3.49 5.06
CA GLU A 14 7.34 -3.28 6.45
C GLU A 14 6.02 -2.51 6.50
N LEU A 15 5.89 -1.45 5.70
CA LEU A 15 4.68 -0.64 5.59
C LEU A 15 3.50 -1.43 4.99
N SER A 16 3.72 -2.18 3.91
CA SER A 16 2.70 -3.01 3.27
C SER A 16 2.15 -4.09 4.21
N ALA A 17 3.04 -4.77 4.95
CA ALA A 17 2.63 -5.75 5.96
C ALA A 17 1.87 -5.12 7.14
N ASN A 18 2.21 -3.89 7.52
CA ASN A 18 1.44 -3.13 8.51
C ASN A 18 0.04 -2.76 7.96
N LEU A 19 -0.03 -2.23 6.74
CA LEU A 19 -1.28 -1.84 6.08
C LEU A 19 -2.23 -3.03 5.93
N ALA A 20 -1.74 -4.19 5.51
CA ALA A 20 -2.55 -5.41 5.41
C ALA A 20 -3.19 -5.77 6.77
N ARG A 21 -2.41 -5.76 7.85
CA ARG A 21 -2.93 -5.98 9.22
C ARG A 21 -3.95 -4.92 9.64
N GLN A 22 -3.70 -3.66 9.30
CA GLN A 22 -4.63 -2.59 9.60
C GLN A 22 -5.95 -2.72 8.83
N CYS A 23 -5.92 -3.17 7.56
CA CYS A 23 -7.13 -3.47 6.79
C CYS A 23 -7.97 -4.57 7.46
N THR A 24 -7.33 -5.67 7.90
CA THR A 24 -8.02 -6.73 8.64
C THR A 24 -8.65 -6.21 9.92
N ASN A 25 -7.93 -5.39 10.69
CA ASN A 25 -8.46 -4.78 11.90
C ASN A 25 -9.62 -3.80 11.61
N ALA A 26 -9.52 -3.00 10.54
CA ALA A 26 -10.57 -2.09 10.14
C ALA A 26 -11.86 -2.80 9.70
N ALA A 27 -11.78 -4.06 9.24
CA ALA A 27 -12.93 -4.84 8.83
C ALA A 27 -13.91 -5.15 9.98
N ILE A 28 -13.41 -5.24 11.22
CA ILE A 28 -14.23 -5.51 12.41
C ILE A 28 -14.66 -4.24 13.17
N LEU A 29 -14.15 -3.07 12.77
CA LEU A 29 -14.53 -1.79 13.36
C LEU A 29 -15.80 -1.23 12.69
N ASN A 30 -16.50 -0.36 13.42
CA ASN A 30 -17.71 0.33 12.95
C ASN A 30 -17.66 1.82 13.31
N GLY A 31 -18.46 2.63 12.61
CA GLY A 31 -18.68 4.04 12.95
C GLY A 31 -17.40 4.88 12.93
N GLU A 32 -17.27 5.78 13.90
CA GLU A 32 -16.17 6.76 13.93
C GLU A 32 -14.78 6.11 14.03
N GLN A 33 -14.66 5.04 14.82
CA GLN A 33 -13.39 4.31 14.95
C GLN A 33 -12.92 3.71 13.63
N LYS A 34 -13.86 3.18 12.83
CA LYS A 34 -13.54 2.66 11.50
C LYS A 34 -13.14 3.77 10.54
N LYS A 35 -13.85 4.90 10.54
CA LYS A 35 -13.52 6.06 9.69
C LYS A 35 -12.12 6.58 9.97
N GLN A 36 -11.77 6.73 11.26
CA GLN A 36 -10.42 7.14 11.67
C GLN A 36 -9.38 6.13 11.18
N LYS A 37 -9.62 4.82 11.40
CA LYS A 37 -8.69 3.77 10.96
C LYS A 37 -8.50 3.74 9.44
N ILE A 38 -9.57 3.92 8.68
CA ILE A 38 -9.51 4.03 7.21
C ILE A 38 -8.69 5.24 6.77
N SER A 39 -8.79 6.38 7.46
CA SER A 39 -8.00 7.57 7.16
C SER A 39 -6.50 7.33 7.36
N GLU A 40 -6.12 6.68 8.46
CA GLU A 40 -4.73 6.26 8.72
C GLU A 40 -4.20 5.32 7.63
N ILE A 41 -5.00 4.33 7.24
CA ILE A 41 -4.62 3.38 6.18
C ILE A 41 -4.40 4.11 4.86
N LYS A 42 -5.27 5.07 4.51
CA LYS A 42 -5.11 5.89 3.29
C LYS A 42 -3.79 6.67 3.30
N GLY A 43 -3.43 7.29 4.42
CA GLY A 43 -2.15 7.99 4.56
C GLY A 43 -0.95 7.06 4.33
N GLY A 44 -0.98 5.86 4.90
CA GLY A 44 0.08 4.86 4.67
C GLY A 44 0.10 4.30 3.24
N LEU A 45 -1.05 4.19 2.56
CA LEU A 45 -1.11 3.81 1.14
C LEU A 45 -0.43 4.86 0.25
N ASP A 46 -0.59 6.15 0.56
CA ASP A 46 0.07 7.24 -0.16
C ASP A 46 1.58 7.22 0.07
N GLU A 47 2.03 6.93 1.30
CA GLU A 47 3.45 6.75 1.62
C GLU A 47 4.06 5.52 0.90
N ALA A 48 3.34 4.40 0.86
CA ALA A 48 3.77 3.21 0.13
C ALA A 48 3.89 3.48 -1.38
N GLU A 49 2.98 4.27 -1.95
CA GLU A 49 3.07 4.71 -3.34
C GLU A 49 4.29 5.62 -3.57
N ALA A 50 4.59 6.52 -2.65
CA ALA A 50 5.77 7.37 -2.72
C ALA A 50 7.07 6.55 -2.70
N LEU A 51 7.13 5.49 -1.87
CA LEU A 51 8.27 4.56 -1.85
C LEU A 51 8.43 3.82 -3.19
N ILE A 52 7.34 3.31 -3.76
CA ILE A 52 7.36 2.69 -5.10
C ILE A 52 7.88 3.67 -6.16
N ARG A 53 7.47 4.94 -6.13
CA ARG A 53 7.97 5.96 -7.07
C ARG A 53 9.47 6.21 -6.88
N LYS A 54 9.96 6.29 -5.64
CA LYS A 54 11.41 6.42 -5.35
C LYS A 54 12.20 5.23 -5.87
N MET A 55 11.71 4.00 -5.66
CA MET A 55 12.31 2.79 -6.20
C MET A 55 12.32 2.75 -7.74
N ASP A 56 11.26 3.23 -8.40
CA ASP A 56 11.19 3.31 -9.87
C ASP A 56 12.24 4.27 -10.42
N LEU A 57 12.43 5.43 -9.79
CA LEU A 57 13.46 6.40 -10.15
C LEU A 57 14.86 5.83 -9.96
N GLU A 58 15.12 5.18 -8.82
CA GLU A 58 16.40 4.54 -8.53
C GLU A 58 16.71 3.40 -9.52
N ALA A 59 15.73 2.52 -9.80
CA ALA A 59 15.93 1.41 -10.74
C ALA A 59 16.29 1.90 -12.16
N ARG A 60 15.82 3.08 -12.57
CA ARG A 60 16.10 3.65 -13.90
C ARG A 60 17.54 4.10 -14.08
N THR A 61 18.29 4.36 -13.01
CA THR A 61 19.70 4.79 -13.08
C THR A 61 20.67 3.60 -13.18
N LEU A 62 20.19 2.38 -12.93
CA LEU A 62 20.99 1.17 -12.90
C LEU A 62 21.18 0.55 -14.30
N GLN A 63 22.15 -0.38 -14.39
CA GLN A 63 22.45 -1.11 -15.62
C GLN A 63 21.22 -1.88 -16.14
N PRO A 64 21.08 -2.07 -17.47
CA PRO A 64 19.88 -2.65 -18.09
C PRO A 64 19.42 -3.98 -17.49
N ASN A 65 20.36 -4.90 -17.22
CA ASN A 65 20.05 -6.22 -16.67
C ASN A 65 19.45 -6.11 -15.26
N VAL A 66 20.05 -5.31 -14.39
CA VAL A 66 19.58 -5.09 -13.01
C VAL A 66 18.25 -4.33 -13.03
N LYS A 67 18.15 -3.29 -13.85
CA LYS A 67 16.92 -2.51 -14.04
C LYS A 67 15.74 -3.38 -14.42
N ALA A 68 15.91 -4.30 -15.38
CA ALA A 68 14.83 -5.18 -15.83
C ALA A 68 14.27 -6.03 -14.67
N THR A 69 15.15 -6.62 -13.85
CA THR A 69 14.75 -7.41 -12.67
C THR A 69 14.01 -6.55 -11.64
N LEU A 70 14.49 -5.34 -11.35
CA LEU A 70 13.84 -4.46 -10.36
C LEU A 70 12.49 -3.93 -10.86
N LEU A 71 12.36 -3.63 -12.16
CA LEU A 71 11.08 -3.21 -12.73
C LEU A 71 10.02 -4.32 -12.70
N ALA A 72 10.43 -5.59 -12.83
CA ALA A 72 9.52 -6.72 -12.66
C ALA A 72 8.97 -6.77 -11.23
N LYS A 73 9.84 -6.70 -10.22
CA LYS A 73 9.42 -6.61 -8.81
C LYS A 73 8.51 -5.42 -8.53
N LEU A 74 8.85 -4.24 -9.04
CA LEU A 74 8.02 -3.04 -8.86
C LEU A 74 6.63 -3.18 -9.46
N ARG A 75 6.46 -3.98 -10.50
CA ARG A 75 5.15 -4.29 -11.06
C ARG A 75 4.30 -5.10 -10.08
N GLU A 76 4.91 -6.08 -9.42
CA GLU A 76 4.25 -6.88 -8.38
C GLU A 76 3.83 -6.00 -7.20
N TYR A 77 4.74 -5.18 -6.68
CA TYR A 77 4.44 -4.22 -5.60
C TYR A 77 3.33 -3.23 -5.95
N LYS A 78 3.29 -2.75 -7.20
CA LYS A 78 2.19 -1.89 -7.69
C LYS A 78 0.86 -2.66 -7.71
N ASN A 79 0.86 -3.92 -8.13
CA ASN A 79 -0.35 -4.74 -8.14
C ASN A 79 -0.87 -5.02 -6.72
N ASP A 80 0.02 -5.40 -5.80
CA ASP A 80 -0.35 -5.66 -4.40
C ASP A 80 -0.91 -4.41 -3.72
N LEU A 81 -0.27 -3.25 -3.96
CA LEU A 81 -0.77 -1.98 -3.43
C LEU A 81 -2.15 -1.62 -4.01
N ASN A 82 -2.40 -1.90 -5.29
CA ASN A 82 -3.71 -1.68 -5.91
C ASN A 82 -4.80 -2.61 -5.33
N ASN A 83 -4.44 -3.83 -4.96
CA ASN A 83 -5.34 -4.75 -4.26
C ASN A 83 -5.71 -4.19 -2.89
N LEU A 84 -4.73 -3.76 -2.08
CA LEU A 84 -4.96 -3.13 -0.78
C LEU A 84 -5.84 -1.87 -0.90
N LYS A 85 -5.57 -1.00 -1.87
CA LYS A 85 -6.40 0.19 -2.14
C LYS A 85 -7.86 -0.18 -2.43
N SER A 86 -8.07 -1.25 -3.19
CA SER A 86 -9.40 -1.74 -3.54
C SER A 86 -10.13 -2.31 -2.33
N GLU A 87 -9.44 -3.02 -1.44
CA GLU A 87 -10.00 -3.51 -0.17
C GLU A 87 -10.42 -2.36 0.74
N VAL A 88 -9.58 -1.33 0.92
CA VAL A 88 -9.91 -0.14 1.73
C VAL A 88 -11.11 0.61 1.18
N LYS A 89 -11.23 0.68 -0.15
CA LYS A 89 -12.41 1.25 -0.80
C LYS A 89 -13.68 0.47 -0.46
N LYS A 90 -13.63 -0.87 -0.48
CA LYS A 90 -14.75 -1.73 -0.08
C LYS A 90 -15.12 -1.54 1.39
N LEU A 91 -14.13 -1.47 2.28
CA LEU A 91 -14.33 -1.22 3.72
C LEU A 91 -15.04 0.12 3.98
N SER A 92 -14.71 1.14 3.20
CA SER A 92 -15.36 2.46 3.27
C SER A 92 -16.82 2.42 2.80
N THR A 93 -17.12 1.65 1.75
CA THR A 93 -18.48 1.54 1.20
C THR A 93 -19.41 0.68 2.04
N MET A 94 -18.92 -0.40 2.66
CA MET A 94 -19.73 -1.29 3.49
C MET A 94 -20.28 -0.58 4.73
N ASP A 95 -19.53 0.37 5.30
CA ASP A 95 -20.00 1.20 6.42
C ASP A 95 -21.19 2.09 6.02
N SER A 96 -21.26 2.49 4.75
CA SER A 96 -22.31 3.38 4.24
C SER A 96 -23.65 2.67 4.03
N GLN A 97 -23.67 1.33 3.91
CA GLN A 97 -24.90 0.55 3.78
C GLN A 97 -25.52 0.22 5.14
N ALA A 98 -24.71 -0.08 6.16
CA ALA A 98 -25.22 -0.31 7.53
C ALA A 98 -25.93 0.92 8.12
N ALA A 99 -25.59 2.13 7.68
CA ALA A 99 -26.24 3.37 8.10
C ALA A 99 -27.55 3.70 7.35
N ARG A 100 -27.93 2.95 6.31
CA ARG A 100 -29.17 3.17 5.53
C ARG A 100 -30.32 2.23 5.89
N ASP A 101 -30.03 1.14 6.59
CA ASP A 101 -31.00 0.12 7.03
C ASP A 101 -31.39 0.25 8.52
N ALA A 102 -31.08 1.38 9.17
CA ALA A 102 -31.40 1.67 10.58
C ALA A 102 -32.38 2.84 10.73
#